data_AF-A0A183V410-F1
#
_entry.id   AF-A0A183V410-F1
#
_cell.length_a   1.000
_cell.length_b   1.000
_cell.length_c   1.000
_cell.angle_alpha   90.00
_cell.angle_beta   90.00
_cell.angle_gamma   90.00
#
_symmetry.space_group_name_H-M   'P 1'
#
loop_
_entity.id
_entity.type
_entity.pdbx_description
1 polymer ?
#
loop_
_entity_poly.entity_id
_entity_poly.type
_entity_poly.pdbx_seq_one_letter_code
_entity_poly.pdbx_strand_id
1 'polypeptide(L)'
;MLIWIVKLSIIGKVGECPVARLIDVSEYQANLRRSFEKWVYSSGELLLMGSTASQCGSLSSDLDLCLAINRGKFGYDPYRNYELDVLTTLASLFQSNEISTNFFQNVQVIPAKVPILKCRVSSTFGDVDIDINCNNLAGVYNSHLLHYYARYSDLSEIQKFEMKKAFAFVALNKFQFSAGATPFGRVLAGSAVRSEFSTSNVLTVGVSNKKPLPSILCKSIDSRFPALCVVVKQWAEAASINDPMNGTLNSYAIKLMVLHFLQCGVWPPVLPNLCKLDPFRFGGVKYCIGLSELRLFDTVPQLPSDRKLNDKTISELLMAFFDYYARFDFDKYEISIRDACIIQKIAKEYNNDRTEKMMIRGPVDSVNVARTVKTDASLELIVDAFKRAAHIYLGPVPKAPLFNEIVHARLIECCNYFKVCSGAPGLSIGVSVNGRRVWADGFGLADVEQAVPCSAETVMRIASISKTITAAIAARLVQDGKLDLDANVQKYLPDYPKKEFEGKPVDITVRQLLCHTSGIRHYRKVSMFGCFYCSYRPNNQ
;
A
#
# COMPACT_ATOMS: atom_id res chain seq x y z
N MET A 1 2.13 -31.87 -28.72
CA MET A 1 0.83 -31.42 -28.19
C MET A 1 0.88 -30.04 -27.54
N LEU A 2 1.98 -29.64 -26.88
CA LEU A 2 2.17 -28.27 -26.36
C LEU A 2 1.93 -27.19 -27.44
N ILE A 3 2.46 -27.39 -28.65
CA ILE A 3 2.16 -26.59 -29.85
C ILE A 3 0.65 -26.50 -30.15
N TRP A 4 -0.11 -27.57 -29.88
CA TRP A 4 -1.56 -27.64 -30.09
C TRP A 4 -2.35 -26.96 -28.97
N ILE A 5 -1.80 -26.93 -27.75
CA ILE A 5 -2.36 -26.21 -26.59
C ILE A 5 -2.12 -24.71 -26.77
N VAL A 6 -0.90 -24.29 -27.11
CA VAL A 6 -0.61 -22.88 -27.41
C VAL A 6 -1.28 -22.44 -28.73
N LYS A 7 -1.42 -23.34 -29.72
CA LYS A 7 -2.35 -23.10 -30.85
C LYS A 7 -3.78 -22.94 -30.36
N LEU A 8 -4.38 -23.82 -29.55
CA LEU A 8 -5.77 -23.64 -29.09
C LEU A 8 -5.95 -22.40 -28.20
N SER A 9 -4.93 -22.04 -27.41
CA SER A 9 -4.86 -20.80 -26.63
C SER A 9 -4.96 -19.54 -27.49
N ILE A 10 -4.50 -19.60 -28.74
CA ILE A 10 -4.44 -18.46 -29.68
C ILE A 10 -5.51 -18.58 -30.80
N ILE A 11 -5.87 -19.80 -31.18
CA ILE A 11 -6.79 -20.18 -32.28
C ILE A 11 -8.21 -20.48 -31.72
N GLY A 12 -8.46 -20.28 -30.42
CA GLY A 12 -9.74 -20.41 -29.74
C GLY A 12 -10.81 -19.40 -30.19
N LYS A 13 -11.18 -19.42 -31.48
CA LYS A 13 -12.19 -18.62 -32.17
C LYS A 13 -11.98 -17.09 -32.13
N VAL A 14 -10.90 -16.64 -32.77
CA VAL A 14 -10.82 -15.30 -33.40
C VAL A 14 -11.32 -15.35 -34.85
N GLY A 15 -12.43 -16.06 -35.06
CA GLY A 15 -13.17 -16.03 -36.33
C GLY A 15 -14.20 -14.90 -36.29
N GLU A 16 -14.06 -13.93 -37.21
CA GLU A 16 -15.02 -12.84 -37.46
C GLU A 16 -15.24 -11.80 -36.35
N CYS A 17 -14.17 -11.07 -35.96
CA CYS A 17 -14.26 -9.63 -35.59
C CYS A 17 -12.85 -9.01 -35.43
N PRO A 18 -12.56 -7.82 -36.00
CA PRO A 18 -11.31 -7.07 -35.75
C PRO A 18 -11.22 -6.42 -34.36
N VAL A 19 -11.97 -6.94 -33.37
CA VAL A 19 -12.26 -6.24 -32.12
C VAL A 19 -12.26 -7.22 -30.94
N ALA A 20 -11.46 -6.91 -29.92
CA ALA A 20 -11.07 -7.85 -28.88
C ALA A 20 -12.25 -8.35 -28.02
N ARG A 21 -12.50 -9.66 -28.10
CA ARG A 21 -13.29 -10.38 -27.10
C ARG A 21 -12.39 -10.87 -25.99
N LEU A 22 -12.71 -10.47 -24.76
CA LEU A 22 -12.28 -11.17 -23.56
C LEU A 22 -12.78 -12.63 -23.63
N ILE A 23 -11.85 -13.55 -23.91
CA ILE A 23 -12.02 -14.99 -23.67
C ILE A 23 -12.07 -15.19 -22.16
N ASP A 24 -12.89 -16.13 -21.69
CA ASP A 24 -13.01 -16.43 -20.26
C ASP A 24 -11.68 -16.96 -19.72
N VAL A 25 -10.96 -16.09 -19.00
CA VAL A 25 -9.63 -16.41 -18.45
C VAL A 25 -9.73 -17.53 -17.40
N SER A 26 -10.91 -17.82 -16.83
CA SER A 26 -11.11 -18.97 -15.94
C SER A 26 -11.15 -20.30 -16.70
N GLU A 27 -11.85 -20.35 -17.83
CA GLU A 27 -11.87 -21.52 -18.74
C GLU A 27 -10.48 -21.76 -19.34
N TYR A 28 -9.79 -20.67 -19.71
CA TYR A 28 -8.41 -20.71 -20.18
C TYR A 28 -7.43 -21.23 -19.11
N GLN A 29 -7.53 -20.74 -17.86
CA GLN A 29 -6.70 -21.23 -16.75
C GLN A 29 -7.01 -22.72 -16.46
N ALA A 30 -8.27 -23.14 -16.49
CA ALA A 30 -8.65 -24.54 -16.31
C ALA A 30 -8.12 -25.45 -17.43
N ASN A 31 -8.11 -24.97 -18.68
CA ASN A 31 -7.56 -25.70 -19.82
C ASN A 31 -6.03 -25.77 -19.78
N LEU A 32 -5.33 -24.70 -19.35
CA LEU A 32 -3.88 -24.75 -19.10
C LEU A 32 -3.52 -25.75 -17.99
N ARG A 33 -4.22 -25.69 -16.83
CA ARG A 33 -4.04 -26.63 -15.71
C ARG A 33 -4.14 -28.09 -16.19
N ARG A 34 -5.29 -28.49 -16.76
CA ARG A 34 -5.54 -29.85 -17.30
C ARG A 34 -4.57 -30.31 -18.39
N SER A 35 -3.98 -29.37 -19.14
CA SER A 35 -3.13 -29.71 -20.29
C SER A 35 -1.66 -29.90 -19.89
N PHE A 36 -1.20 -29.26 -18.81
CA PHE A 36 0.18 -29.35 -18.34
C PHE A 36 0.42 -30.58 -17.45
N GLU A 37 -0.58 -30.97 -16.63
CA GLU A 37 -0.58 -32.17 -15.76
C GLU A 37 -0.16 -33.47 -16.48
N LYS A 38 -0.35 -33.54 -17.81
CA LYS A 38 -0.10 -34.74 -18.62
C LYS A 38 1.31 -34.86 -19.21
N TRP A 39 2.18 -33.84 -19.13
CA TRP A 39 3.29 -33.73 -20.10
C TRP A 39 4.72 -33.66 -19.57
N VAL A 40 4.99 -33.05 -18.41
CA VAL A 40 6.38 -32.90 -17.90
C VAL A 40 6.52 -33.35 -16.44
N TYR A 41 5.58 -32.95 -15.59
CA TYR A 41 5.47 -33.41 -14.21
C TYR A 41 4.02 -33.78 -13.94
N SER A 42 3.76 -35.02 -13.52
CA SER A 42 2.42 -35.50 -13.15
C SER A 42 1.83 -34.81 -11.90
N SER A 43 2.64 -34.02 -11.19
CA SER A 43 2.27 -33.16 -10.05
C SER A 43 2.48 -31.66 -10.33
N GLY A 44 2.65 -31.27 -11.60
CA GLY A 44 2.95 -29.89 -12.02
C GLY A 44 1.74 -29.17 -12.62
N GLU A 45 1.46 -27.97 -12.13
CA GLU A 45 0.36 -27.11 -12.55
C GLU A 45 0.88 -25.77 -13.11
N LEU A 46 0.35 -25.32 -14.25
CA LEU A 46 0.73 -24.05 -14.87
C LEU A 46 -0.30 -22.96 -14.56
N LEU A 47 0.13 -21.91 -13.87
CA LEU A 47 -0.72 -20.85 -13.31
C LEU A 47 -0.43 -19.50 -13.97
N LEU A 48 -1.49 -18.81 -14.40
CA LEU A 48 -1.42 -17.40 -14.80
C LEU A 48 -1.07 -16.51 -13.60
N MET A 49 -0.21 -15.53 -13.82
CA MET A 49 0.09 -14.49 -12.84
C MET A 49 0.28 -13.12 -13.52
N GLY A 50 0.89 -12.18 -12.79
CA GLY A 50 1.36 -10.90 -13.28
C GLY A 50 0.30 -10.04 -13.96
N SER A 51 0.64 -9.43 -15.09
CA SER A 51 -0.23 -8.45 -15.75
C SER A 51 -1.51 -9.08 -16.31
N THR A 52 -1.40 -10.29 -16.86
CA THR A 52 -2.49 -11.07 -17.46
C THR A 52 -3.53 -11.50 -16.43
N ALA A 53 -3.10 -12.09 -15.31
CA ALA A 53 -4.04 -12.50 -14.26
C ALA A 53 -4.70 -11.30 -13.57
N SER A 54 -3.93 -10.23 -13.32
CA SER A 54 -4.41 -9.03 -12.60
C SER A 54 -5.35 -8.12 -13.39
N GLN A 55 -5.66 -8.40 -14.65
CA GLN A 55 -6.46 -7.54 -15.56
C GLN A 55 -5.91 -6.10 -15.76
N CYS A 56 -4.67 -5.86 -15.34
CA CYS A 56 -3.97 -4.58 -15.51
C CYS A 56 -2.77 -4.74 -16.46
N GLY A 57 -3.01 -5.32 -17.64
CA GLY A 57 -2.05 -5.51 -18.73
C GLY A 57 -2.38 -4.65 -19.96
N SER A 58 -1.40 -4.52 -20.86
CA SER A 58 -1.56 -3.93 -22.20
C SER A 58 -1.49 -5.01 -23.27
N LEU A 59 -1.86 -4.69 -24.52
CA LEU A 59 -1.68 -5.57 -25.69
C LEU A 59 -0.22 -5.98 -25.95
N SER A 60 0.73 -5.24 -25.37
CA SER A 60 2.17 -5.46 -25.45
C SER A 60 2.78 -6.09 -24.18
N SER A 61 1.97 -6.55 -23.22
CA SER A 61 2.49 -7.12 -21.98
C SER A 61 2.81 -8.61 -22.10
N ASP A 62 3.98 -9.00 -21.59
CA ASP A 62 4.44 -10.37 -21.46
C ASP A 62 3.43 -11.26 -20.71
N LEU A 63 3.40 -12.55 -21.08
CA LEU A 63 2.58 -13.56 -20.43
C LEU A 63 3.33 -14.15 -19.23
N ASP A 64 3.04 -13.62 -18.04
CA ASP A 64 3.61 -14.10 -16.77
C ASP A 64 2.99 -15.45 -16.34
N LEU A 65 3.82 -16.48 -16.16
CA LEU A 65 3.41 -17.83 -15.75
C LEU A 65 4.21 -18.35 -14.55
N CYS A 66 3.54 -19.10 -13.67
CA CYS A 66 4.15 -19.86 -12.59
C CYS A 66 3.90 -21.36 -12.80
N LEU A 67 4.97 -22.14 -12.95
CA LEU A 67 4.94 -23.60 -12.89
C LEU A 67 5.02 -24.03 -11.42
N ALA A 68 3.88 -24.40 -10.84
CA ALA A 68 3.76 -24.89 -9.48
C ALA A 68 3.92 -26.43 -9.47
N ILE A 69 4.99 -26.93 -8.86
CA ILE A 69 5.27 -28.36 -8.73
C ILE A 69 5.27 -28.73 -7.25
N ASN A 70 4.36 -29.63 -6.87
CA ASN A 70 4.33 -30.16 -5.51
C ASN A 70 5.41 -31.23 -5.34
N ARG A 71 6.31 -31.00 -4.38
CA ARG A 71 7.47 -31.85 -4.04
C ARG A 71 7.19 -32.77 -2.84
N GLY A 72 5.91 -33.09 -2.58
CA GLY A 72 5.48 -33.96 -1.49
C GLY A 72 5.77 -33.36 -0.12
N LYS A 73 6.75 -33.91 0.61
CA LYS A 73 7.13 -33.43 1.96
C LYS A 73 7.61 -31.97 1.98
N PHE A 74 8.12 -31.46 0.85
CA PHE A 74 8.59 -30.07 0.72
C PHE A 74 7.53 -29.12 0.14
N GLY A 75 6.30 -29.61 -0.09
CA GLY A 75 5.20 -28.81 -0.65
C GLY A 75 5.61 -28.05 -1.92
N TYR A 76 5.45 -26.73 -1.89
CA TYR A 76 5.86 -25.82 -2.97
C TYR A 76 7.02 -24.90 -2.53
N ASP A 77 7.79 -25.28 -1.52
CA ASP A 77 8.81 -24.38 -0.95
C ASP A 77 9.85 -23.98 -2.02
N PRO A 78 10.10 -22.67 -2.19
CA PRO A 78 11.03 -22.18 -3.20
C PRO A 78 12.46 -22.55 -2.82
N TYR A 79 13.17 -23.20 -3.74
CA TYR A 79 14.56 -23.59 -3.58
C TYR A 79 15.30 -23.35 -4.89
N ARG A 80 16.09 -22.28 -4.93
CA ARG A 80 16.63 -21.69 -6.17
C ARG A 80 17.36 -22.66 -7.09
N ASN A 81 18.09 -23.64 -6.55
CA ASN A 81 18.80 -24.61 -7.39
C ASN A 81 17.79 -25.54 -8.10
N TYR A 82 16.79 -26.04 -7.37
CA TYR A 82 15.71 -26.85 -7.97
C TYR A 82 14.89 -26.06 -8.99
N GLU A 83 14.60 -24.78 -8.72
CA GLU A 83 13.94 -23.88 -9.68
C GLU A 83 14.76 -23.74 -10.98
N LEU A 84 16.08 -23.57 -10.86
CA LEU A 84 16.98 -23.50 -12.01
C LEU A 84 17.06 -24.84 -12.77
N ASP A 85 17.12 -25.97 -12.08
CA ASP A 85 17.14 -27.31 -12.69
C ASP A 85 15.85 -27.56 -13.50
N VAL A 86 14.69 -27.23 -12.92
CA VAL A 86 13.37 -27.32 -13.58
C VAL A 86 13.32 -26.42 -14.82
N LEU A 87 13.71 -25.15 -14.70
CA LEU A 87 13.65 -24.20 -15.82
C LEU A 87 14.67 -24.52 -16.92
N THR A 88 15.84 -25.07 -16.57
CA THR A 88 16.87 -25.51 -17.54
C THR A 88 16.44 -26.78 -18.27
N THR A 89 15.75 -27.69 -17.57
CA THR A 89 15.11 -28.85 -18.19
C THR A 89 14.02 -28.41 -19.17
N LEU A 90 13.17 -27.46 -18.77
CA LEU A 90 12.10 -26.92 -19.61
C LEU A 90 12.64 -26.15 -20.83
N ALA A 91 13.73 -25.39 -20.67
CA ALA A 91 14.42 -24.72 -21.78
C ALA A 91 14.98 -25.73 -22.80
N SER A 92 15.65 -26.78 -22.32
CA SER A 92 16.18 -27.87 -23.16
C SER A 92 15.07 -28.57 -23.95
N LEU A 93 13.88 -28.74 -23.36
CA LEU A 93 12.70 -29.26 -24.06
C LEU A 93 12.18 -28.29 -25.12
N PHE A 94 12.05 -26.99 -24.82
CA PHE A 94 11.59 -26.00 -25.81
C PHE A 94 12.56 -25.84 -27.00
N GLN A 95 13.84 -26.13 -26.79
CA GLN A 95 14.89 -26.11 -27.82
C GLN A 95 15.04 -27.45 -28.57
N SER A 96 14.31 -28.52 -28.21
CA SER A 96 14.48 -29.84 -28.83
C SER A 96 13.75 -29.95 -30.17
N ASN A 97 14.36 -30.68 -31.11
CA ASN A 97 13.80 -30.91 -32.45
C ASN A 97 12.50 -31.74 -32.46
N GLU A 98 12.15 -32.39 -31.35
CA GLU A 98 10.86 -33.08 -31.19
C GLU A 98 9.68 -32.11 -31.01
N ILE A 99 9.97 -30.83 -30.67
CA ILE A 99 8.98 -29.87 -30.16
C ILE A 99 8.90 -28.61 -31.03
N SER A 100 9.94 -28.22 -31.78
CA SER A 100 9.91 -26.95 -32.51
C SER A 100 10.87 -26.88 -33.70
N THR A 101 10.33 -26.79 -34.92
CA THR A 101 10.91 -25.93 -35.96
C THR A 101 10.26 -24.54 -35.83
N ASN A 102 11.01 -23.57 -35.31
CA ASN A 102 10.70 -22.13 -35.22
C ASN A 102 9.50 -21.68 -34.34
N PHE A 103 8.86 -22.55 -33.56
CA PHE A 103 7.71 -22.20 -32.72
C PHE A 103 8.09 -21.42 -31.45
N PHE A 104 9.06 -21.94 -30.69
CA PHE A 104 9.69 -21.22 -29.59
C PHE A 104 10.97 -20.55 -30.07
N GLN A 105 11.14 -19.28 -29.74
CA GLN A 105 12.25 -18.42 -30.13
C GLN A 105 12.86 -17.78 -28.88
N ASN A 106 14.13 -17.38 -28.93
CA ASN A 106 14.83 -16.66 -27.85
C ASN A 106 14.69 -17.34 -26.46
N VAL A 107 14.69 -18.68 -26.42
CA VAL A 107 14.52 -19.46 -25.18
C VAL A 107 15.76 -19.31 -24.29
N GLN A 108 15.61 -18.67 -23.12
CA GLN A 108 16.71 -18.37 -22.21
C GLN A 108 16.28 -18.48 -20.74
N VAL A 109 17.08 -19.17 -19.91
CA VAL A 109 16.95 -19.12 -18.45
C VAL A 109 17.73 -17.92 -17.91
N ILE A 110 17.05 -17.08 -17.12
CA ILE A 110 17.59 -15.91 -16.44
C ILE A 110 17.75 -16.24 -14.94
N PRO A 111 18.98 -16.38 -14.42
CA PRO A 111 19.23 -16.87 -13.06
C PRO A 111 19.13 -15.76 -11.99
N ALA A 112 18.06 -14.96 -12.04
CA ALA A 112 17.80 -13.86 -11.11
C ALA A 112 17.43 -14.35 -9.69
N LYS A 113 17.06 -13.42 -8.79
CA LYS A 113 16.58 -13.73 -7.43
C LYS A 113 15.31 -14.59 -7.44
N VAL A 114 14.45 -14.40 -8.44
CA VAL A 114 13.42 -15.35 -8.85
C VAL A 114 13.84 -15.81 -10.25
N PRO A 115 14.27 -17.06 -10.43
CA PRO A 115 14.62 -17.60 -11.75
C PRO A 115 13.43 -17.56 -12.71
N ILE A 116 13.68 -17.19 -13.97
CA ILE A 116 12.68 -17.09 -15.04
C ILE A 116 13.22 -17.74 -16.30
N LEU A 117 12.43 -18.58 -16.95
CA LEU A 117 12.60 -18.98 -18.35
C LEU A 117 11.82 -17.99 -19.22
N LYS A 118 12.55 -17.17 -19.99
CA LYS A 118 11.98 -16.27 -20.99
C LYS A 118 11.99 -16.96 -22.35
N CYS A 119 10.89 -16.89 -23.09
CA CYS A 119 10.84 -17.28 -24.50
C CYS A 119 9.80 -16.46 -25.26
N ARG A 120 9.96 -16.40 -26.58
CA ARG A 120 8.96 -15.87 -27.51
C ARG A 120 8.24 -17.02 -28.20
N VAL A 121 6.92 -16.95 -28.28
CA VAL A 121 6.12 -17.82 -29.14
C VAL A 121 5.70 -17.03 -30.36
N SER A 122 5.99 -17.56 -31.55
CA SER A 122 5.46 -16.99 -32.79
C SER A 122 4.15 -17.69 -33.19
N SER A 123 3.14 -16.90 -33.57
CA SER A 123 1.81 -17.38 -33.91
C SER A 123 1.20 -16.63 -35.09
N THR A 124 0.17 -17.21 -35.70
CA THR A 124 -0.59 -16.58 -36.80
C THR A 124 -1.36 -15.31 -36.40
N PHE A 125 -1.35 -14.94 -35.11
CA PHE A 125 -2.03 -13.75 -34.57
C PHE A 125 -1.06 -12.74 -33.93
N GLY A 126 0.25 -12.95 -34.08
CA GLY A 126 1.30 -12.13 -33.49
C GLY A 126 2.27 -12.94 -32.62
N ASP A 127 3.43 -12.38 -32.35
CA ASP A 127 4.40 -12.92 -31.41
C ASP A 127 4.02 -12.53 -29.97
N VAL A 128 4.23 -13.44 -29.01
CA VAL A 128 4.00 -13.21 -27.58
C VAL A 128 5.25 -13.61 -26.80
N ASP A 129 5.76 -12.69 -25.99
CA ASP A 129 6.82 -12.98 -25.01
C ASP A 129 6.21 -13.60 -23.74
N ILE A 130 6.87 -14.65 -23.22
CA ILE A 130 6.39 -15.48 -22.11
C ILE A 130 7.50 -15.59 -21.06
N ASP A 131 7.16 -15.30 -19.81
CA ASP A 131 8.06 -15.42 -18.65
C ASP A 131 7.53 -16.48 -17.68
N ILE A 132 8.20 -17.64 -17.64
CA ILE A 132 7.85 -18.79 -16.78
C ILE A 132 8.80 -18.85 -15.59
N ASN A 133 8.27 -18.76 -14.37
CA ASN A 133 9.01 -19.09 -13.14
C ASN A 133 8.55 -20.43 -12.54
N CYS A 134 9.28 -20.94 -11.56
CA CYS A 134 8.91 -22.14 -10.80
C CYS A 134 8.53 -21.77 -9.35
N ASN A 135 7.44 -22.33 -8.83
CA ASN A 135 6.99 -22.22 -7.43
C ASN A 135 6.87 -20.81 -6.82
N ASN A 136 6.78 -19.73 -7.62
CA ASN A 136 6.55 -18.36 -7.14
C ASN A 136 5.08 -18.12 -6.73
N LEU A 137 4.57 -18.89 -5.75
CA LEU A 137 3.17 -18.83 -5.33
C LEU A 137 2.80 -17.47 -4.75
N ALA A 138 3.74 -16.76 -4.13
CA ALA A 138 3.55 -15.37 -3.70
C ALA A 138 3.14 -14.49 -4.90
N GLY A 139 3.80 -14.62 -6.05
CA GLY A 139 3.42 -13.97 -7.31
C GLY A 139 2.01 -14.32 -7.76
N VAL A 140 1.60 -15.59 -7.66
CA VAL A 140 0.25 -16.05 -8.01
C VAL A 140 -0.82 -15.43 -7.10
N TYR A 141 -0.71 -15.58 -5.77
CA TYR A 141 -1.67 -15.02 -4.81
C TYR A 141 -1.73 -13.49 -4.88
N ASN A 142 -0.60 -12.81 -5.05
CA ASN A 142 -0.53 -11.36 -5.25
C ASN A 142 -1.29 -10.92 -6.51
N SER A 143 -1.19 -11.69 -7.60
CA SER A 143 -1.87 -11.41 -8.87
C SER A 143 -3.37 -11.68 -8.78
N HIS A 144 -3.78 -12.74 -8.07
CA HIS A 144 -5.17 -12.99 -7.73
C HIS A 144 -5.75 -11.88 -6.86
N LEU A 145 -5.08 -11.42 -5.79
CA LEU A 145 -5.57 -10.29 -4.98
C LEU A 145 -5.80 -9.03 -5.83
N LEU A 146 -4.84 -8.67 -6.70
CA LEU A 146 -5.02 -7.55 -7.62
C LEU A 146 -6.22 -7.76 -8.56
N HIS A 147 -6.43 -8.98 -9.07
CA HIS A 147 -7.58 -9.32 -9.88
C HIS A 147 -8.92 -9.08 -9.16
N TYR A 148 -9.06 -9.34 -7.86
CA TYR A 148 -10.31 -9.02 -7.13
C TYR A 148 -10.61 -7.51 -7.08
N TYR A 149 -9.58 -6.65 -6.99
CA TYR A 149 -9.77 -5.20 -7.09
C TYR A 149 -10.00 -4.73 -8.53
N ALA A 150 -9.30 -5.31 -9.50
CA ALA A 150 -9.20 -4.84 -10.88
C ALA A 150 -10.24 -5.42 -11.84
N ARG A 151 -11.19 -6.25 -11.36
CA ARG A 151 -12.19 -6.91 -12.23
C ARG A 151 -12.85 -5.91 -13.17
N TYR A 152 -13.05 -6.34 -14.41
CA TYR A 152 -13.75 -5.55 -15.40
C TYR A 152 -15.16 -5.12 -14.95
N SER A 153 -15.44 -3.84 -15.12
CA SER A 153 -16.78 -3.31 -15.38
C SER A 153 -16.63 -2.24 -16.46
N ASP A 154 -17.65 -2.08 -17.32
CA ASP A 154 -17.59 -1.08 -18.38
C ASP A 154 -17.45 0.33 -17.78
N LEU A 155 -16.38 1.04 -18.18
CA LEU A 155 -16.22 2.45 -17.82
C LEU A 155 -17.40 3.26 -18.38
N SER A 156 -17.98 4.14 -17.57
CA SER A 156 -18.98 5.10 -18.07
C SER A 156 -18.36 6.06 -19.08
N GLU A 157 -19.17 6.68 -19.96
CA GLU A 157 -18.65 7.68 -20.91
C GLU A 157 -17.94 8.85 -20.21
N ILE A 158 -18.39 9.21 -19.01
CA ILE A 158 -17.71 10.19 -18.14
C ILE A 158 -16.32 9.67 -17.75
N GLN A 159 -16.20 8.42 -17.28
CA GLN A 159 -14.90 7.84 -16.93
C GLN A 159 -13.97 7.70 -18.14
N LYS A 160 -14.49 7.37 -19.33
CA LYS A 160 -13.72 7.37 -20.60
C LYS A 160 -13.23 8.77 -20.98
N PHE A 161 -14.02 9.81 -20.72
CA PHE A 161 -13.62 11.21 -20.92
C PHE A 161 -12.53 11.65 -19.92
N GLU A 162 -12.66 11.28 -18.64
CA GLU A 162 -11.62 11.55 -17.65
C GLU A 162 -10.31 10.80 -17.97
N MET A 163 -10.38 9.56 -18.44
CA MET A 163 -9.21 8.83 -18.94
C MET A 163 -8.50 9.55 -20.09
N LYS A 164 -9.23 10.20 -21.01
CA LYS A 164 -8.62 11.02 -22.08
C LYS A 164 -7.83 12.21 -21.52
N LYS A 165 -8.35 12.89 -20.49
CA LYS A 165 -7.62 13.98 -19.80
C LYS A 165 -6.35 13.46 -19.12
N ALA A 166 -6.44 12.31 -18.45
CA ALA A 166 -5.32 11.66 -17.79
C ALA A 166 -4.20 11.29 -18.79
N PHE A 167 -4.52 10.67 -19.93
CA PHE A 167 -3.51 10.37 -20.96
C PHE A 167 -2.92 11.61 -21.63
N ALA A 168 -3.70 12.68 -21.83
CA ALA A 168 -3.17 13.95 -22.35
C ALA A 168 -2.09 14.53 -21.42
N PHE A 169 -2.26 14.41 -20.09
CA PHE A 169 -1.22 14.78 -19.12
C PHE A 169 0.02 13.88 -19.17
N VAL A 170 -0.14 12.56 -19.32
CA VAL A 170 0.99 11.64 -19.47
C VAL A 170 1.82 11.99 -20.72
N ALA A 171 1.16 12.31 -21.83
CA ALA A 171 1.83 12.79 -23.04
C ALA A 171 2.61 14.10 -22.78
N LEU A 172 2.01 15.08 -22.08
CA LEU A 172 2.68 16.34 -21.71
C LEU A 172 3.94 16.13 -20.85
N ASN A 173 3.95 15.15 -19.95
CA ASN A 173 5.16 14.79 -19.19
C ASN A 173 6.29 14.31 -20.13
N LYS A 174 5.99 13.40 -21.08
CA LYS A 174 6.95 12.87 -22.07
C LYS A 174 7.60 13.99 -22.91
N PHE A 175 6.90 15.10 -23.16
CA PHE A 175 7.43 16.27 -23.87
C PHE A 175 8.41 17.14 -23.05
N GLN A 176 8.35 17.16 -21.71
CA GLN A 176 9.36 17.87 -20.91
C GLN A 176 10.69 17.10 -20.84
N PHE A 177 10.67 15.77 -20.89
CA PHE A 177 11.89 14.94 -20.87
C PHE A 177 12.66 14.92 -22.20
N SER A 178 12.06 15.39 -23.31
CA SER A 178 12.64 15.36 -24.67
C SER A 178 13.19 16.71 -25.14
N ALA A 179 13.73 17.51 -24.21
CA ALA A 179 14.12 18.92 -24.42
C ALA A 179 15.15 19.21 -25.53
N GLY A 180 15.81 18.19 -26.10
CA GLY A 180 16.69 18.31 -27.28
C GLY A 180 15.98 18.29 -28.65
N ALA A 181 14.67 18.02 -28.71
CA ALA A 181 13.96 17.85 -29.99
C ALA A 181 13.53 19.19 -30.66
N THR A 182 13.84 19.31 -31.95
CA THR A 182 13.50 20.46 -32.80
C THR A 182 11.98 20.67 -32.93
N PRO A 183 11.49 21.90 -33.25
CA PRO A 183 10.06 22.18 -33.35
C PRO A 183 9.30 21.23 -34.30
N PHE A 184 9.91 20.86 -35.42
CA PHE A 184 9.32 19.93 -36.40
C PHE A 184 9.24 18.49 -35.86
N GLY A 185 10.24 18.05 -35.09
CA GLY A 185 10.22 16.76 -34.39
C GLY A 185 9.09 16.66 -33.36
N ARG A 186 8.74 17.76 -32.69
CA ARG A 186 7.61 17.80 -31.75
C ARG A 186 6.25 17.60 -32.44
N VAL A 187 6.09 18.11 -33.67
CA VAL A 187 4.86 17.94 -34.47
C VAL A 187 4.72 16.49 -34.95
N LEU A 188 5.78 15.90 -35.50
CA LEU A 188 5.76 14.50 -35.95
C LEU A 188 5.59 13.52 -34.78
N ALA A 189 6.22 13.79 -33.63
CA ALA A 189 5.98 13.04 -32.40
C ALA A 189 4.52 13.16 -31.93
N GLY A 190 3.91 14.34 -32.02
CA GLY A 190 2.48 14.53 -31.71
C GLY A 190 1.54 13.67 -32.57
N SER A 191 1.87 13.43 -33.84
CA SER A 191 1.11 12.53 -34.72
C SER A 191 1.33 11.05 -34.40
N ALA A 192 2.57 10.62 -34.10
CA ALA A 192 2.86 9.23 -33.73
C ALA A 192 2.33 8.85 -32.32
N VAL A 193 2.37 9.78 -31.37
CA VAL A 193 1.80 9.63 -30.02
C VAL A 193 0.27 9.56 -30.07
N ARG A 194 -0.38 10.19 -31.06
CA ARG A 194 -1.83 10.05 -31.29
C ARG A 194 -2.26 8.62 -31.62
N SER A 195 -1.37 7.82 -32.21
CA SER A 195 -1.59 6.37 -32.38
C SER A 195 -1.29 5.56 -31.12
N GLU A 196 -0.18 5.80 -30.41
CA GLU A 196 0.15 5.05 -29.17
C GLU A 196 -0.88 5.27 -28.05
N PHE A 197 -1.26 6.52 -27.80
CA PHE A 197 -2.18 6.93 -26.72
C PHE A 197 -3.63 7.05 -27.19
N SER A 198 -3.96 6.47 -28.34
CA SER A 198 -5.35 6.33 -28.78
C SER A 198 -6.15 5.59 -27.71
N THR A 199 -7.33 6.10 -27.34
CA THR A 199 -8.26 5.32 -26.52
C THR A 199 -8.61 3.99 -27.16
N SER A 200 -8.49 3.89 -28.48
CA SER A 200 -8.66 2.67 -29.28
C SER A 200 -7.46 1.71 -29.26
N ASN A 201 -6.38 2.03 -28.53
CA ASN A 201 -5.24 1.13 -28.26
C ASN A 201 -5.04 0.87 -26.76
N VAL A 202 -5.49 1.78 -25.89
CA VAL A 202 -5.35 1.67 -24.42
C VAL A 202 -6.61 1.13 -23.73
N LEU A 203 -7.79 1.21 -24.37
CA LEU A 203 -9.06 0.64 -23.86
C LEU A 203 -9.59 -0.53 -24.70
N THR A 204 -8.88 -0.97 -25.75
CA THR A 204 -9.24 -2.08 -26.65
C THR A 204 -9.09 -3.48 -26.04
N VAL A 205 -9.11 -3.59 -24.71
CA VAL A 205 -9.41 -4.86 -24.02
C VAL A 205 -10.93 -5.08 -23.89
N GLY A 206 -11.76 -4.06 -24.18
CA GLY A 206 -13.22 -4.19 -24.11
C GLY A 206 -13.98 -3.55 -25.27
N VAL A 207 -14.27 -4.31 -26.34
CA VAL A 207 -15.45 -4.11 -27.19
C VAL A 207 -15.98 -5.46 -27.73
N SER A 208 -17.28 -5.73 -27.50
CA SER A 208 -18.12 -6.74 -28.20
C SER A 208 -18.06 -8.23 -27.77
N ASN A 209 -18.35 -8.51 -26.50
CA ASN A 209 -18.99 -9.78 -26.13
C ASN A 209 -20.52 -9.65 -26.25
N LYS A 210 -21.11 -10.28 -27.29
CA LYS A 210 -22.58 -10.40 -27.49
C LYS A 210 -23.27 -11.40 -26.54
N LYS A 211 -22.55 -11.95 -25.56
CA LYS A 211 -23.10 -12.80 -24.49
C LYS A 211 -22.71 -12.21 -23.13
N PRO A 212 -23.67 -11.89 -22.25
CA PRO A 212 -23.35 -11.45 -20.90
C PRO A 212 -22.81 -12.63 -20.08
N LEU A 213 -21.66 -12.44 -19.44
CA LEU A 213 -21.30 -13.22 -18.26
C LEU A 213 -22.30 -12.92 -17.13
N PRO A 214 -22.56 -13.85 -16.19
CA PRO A 214 -23.50 -13.63 -15.09
C PRO A 214 -23.15 -12.34 -14.31
N SER A 215 -24.12 -11.43 -14.21
CA SER A 215 -23.92 -10.05 -13.72
C SER A 215 -23.45 -9.92 -12.27
N ILE A 216 -23.40 -11.04 -11.53
CA ILE A 216 -22.92 -11.14 -10.15
C ILE A 216 -21.42 -11.52 -10.06
N LEU A 217 -20.84 -12.12 -11.10
CA LEU A 217 -19.41 -12.51 -11.14
C LEU A 217 -18.51 -11.37 -11.66
N CYS A 218 -19.05 -10.51 -12.52
CA CYS A 218 -18.33 -9.44 -13.23
C CYS A 218 -18.52 -8.03 -12.66
N LYS A 219 -18.66 -7.86 -11.34
CA LYS A 219 -18.62 -6.51 -10.73
C LYS A 219 -17.25 -6.21 -10.13
N SER A 220 -16.58 -5.21 -10.72
CA SER A 220 -15.46 -4.49 -10.12
C SER A 220 -15.81 -4.02 -8.70
N ILE A 221 -14.85 -4.05 -7.77
CA ILE A 221 -15.00 -3.30 -6.52
C ILE A 221 -15.10 -1.80 -6.82
N ASP A 222 -14.20 -1.29 -7.67
CA ASP A 222 -14.26 0.07 -8.20
C ASP A 222 -13.47 0.16 -9.52
N SER A 223 -14.11 0.61 -10.61
CA SER A 223 -13.48 0.69 -11.94
C SER A 223 -12.38 1.75 -12.05
N ARG A 224 -12.28 2.67 -11.08
CA ARG A 224 -11.21 3.68 -11.02
C ARG A 224 -9.85 3.06 -10.71
N PHE A 225 -9.79 1.90 -10.05
CA PHE A 225 -8.53 1.22 -9.73
C PHE A 225 -7.77 0.68 -10.96
N PRO A 226 -8.34 -0.17 -11.83
CA PRO A 226 -7.63 -0.62 -13.03
C PRO A 226 -7.31 0.55 -13.97
N ALA A 227 -8.21 1.53 -14.07
CA ALA A 227 -7.99 2.77 -14.83
C ALA A 227 -6.73 3.53 -14.36
N LEU A 228 -6.61 3.79 -13.05
CA LEU A 228 -5.42 4.44 -12.47
C LEU A 228 -4.17 3.59 -12.61
N CYS A 229 -4.26 2.26 -12.49
CA CYS A 229 -3.11 1.37 -12.69
C CYS A 229 -2.51 1.50 -14.10
N VAL A 230 -3.35 1.62 -15.14
CA VAL A 230 -2.90 1.80 -16.53
C VAL A 230 -2.25 3.17 -16.72
N VAL A 231 -2.92 4.25 -16.30
CA VAL A 231 -2.40 5.62 -16.44
C VAL A 231 -1.08 5.80 -15.68
N VAL A 232 -1.02 5.37 -14.42
CA VAL A 232 0.17 5.53 -13.58
C VAL A 232 1.33 4.64 -14.08
N LYS A 233 1.06 3.44 -14.61
CA LYS A 233 2.11 2.63 -15.27
C LYS A 233 2.73 3.38 -16.45
N GLN A 234 1.91 3.89 -17.37
CA GLN A 234 2.40 4.64 -18.55
C GLN A 234 3.12 5.95 -18.16
N TRP A 235 2.64 6.65 -17.13
CA TRP A 235 3.34 7.80 -16.56
C TRP A 235 4.71 7.42 -16.00
N ALA A 236 4.79 6.34 -15.22
CA ALA A 236 6.03 5.88 -14.61
C ALA A 236 7.06 5.41 -15.66
N GLU A 237 6.61 4.86 -16.79
CA GLU A 237 7.44 4.56 -17.97
C GLU A 237 7.94 5.86 -18.63
N ALA A 238 7.03 6.81 -18.89
CA ALA A 238 7.38 8.10 -19.50
C ALA A 238 8.27 8.99 -18.61
N ALA A 239 8.24 8.79 -17.30
CA ALA A 239 9.10 9.46 -16.32
C ALA A 239 10.38 8.67 -15.97
N SER A 240 10.62 7.52 -16.63
CA SER A 240 11.78 6.65 -16.43
C SER A 240 11.99 6.14 -15.00
N ILE A 241 10.89 5.83 -14.30
CA ILE A 241 10.87 5.27 -12.93
C ILE A 241 10.23 3.87 -12.84
N ASN A 242 9.84 3.27 -13.98
CA ASN A 242 9.36 1.88 -14.12
C ASN A 242 10.44 0.98 -14.78
N ASP A 243 11.67 1.07 -14.30
CA ASP A 243 12.81 0.26 -14.76
C ASP A 243 13.54 -0.37 -13.55
N PRO A 244 13.20 -1.61 -13.17
CA PRO A 244 13.82 -2.29 -12.04
C PRO A 244 15.26 -2.73 -12.31
N MET A 245 15.69 -2.82 -13.57
CA MET A 245 17.07 -3.19 -13.93
C MET A 245 18.01 -2.01 -13.64
N ASN A 246 17.55 -0.78 -13.90
CA ASN A 246 18.27 0.45 -13.56
C ASN A 246 17.94 0.99 -12.14
N GLY A 247 17.50 0.11 -11.23
CA GLY A 247 17.36 0.43 -9.81
C GLY A 247 16.13 1.26 -9.42
N THR A 248 15.15 1.41 -10.32
CA THR A 248 13.88 2.10 -10.03
C THR A 248 12.75 1.09 -9.72
N LEU A 249 11.48 1.48 -9.86
CA LEU A 249 10.35 0.61 -9.51
C LEU A 249 10.07 -0.43 -10.61
N ASN A 250 9.43 -1.53 -10.21
CA ASN A 250 8.78 -2.44 -11.14
C ASN A 250 7.27 -2.13 -11.22
N SER A 251 6.63 -2.60 -12.29
CA SER A 251 5.20 -2.36 -12.53
C SER A 251 4.28 -2.95 -11.45
N TYR A 252 4.71 -3.96 -10.70
CA TYR A 252 3.94 -4.49 -9.58
C TYR A 252 3.99 -3.54 -8.36
N ALA A 253 5.16 -2.99 -8.03
CA ALA A 253 5.31 -1.97 -6.99
C ALA A 253 4.46 -0.72 -7.30
N ILE A 254 4.41 -0.28 -8.57
CA ILE A 254 3.56 0.83 -9.01
C ILE A 254 2.07 0.53 -8.80
N LYS A 255 1.59 -0.66 -9.20
CA LYS A 255 0.20 -1.10 -8.92
C LYS A 255 -0.11 -1.12 -7.42
N LEU A 256 0.84 -1.53 -6.58
CA LEU A 256 0.68 -1.52 -5.13
C LEU A 256 0.66 -0.11 -4.53
N MET A 257 1.38 0.87 -5.09
CA MET A 257 1.26 2.27 -4.71
C MET A 257 -0.14 2.82 -5.02
N VAL A 258 -0.69 2.51 -6.20
CA VAL A 258 -2.07 2.89 -6.55
C VAL A 258 -3.08 2.22 -5.59
N LEU A 259 -2.91 0.93 -5.29
CA LEU A 259 -3.77 0.21 -4.35
C LEU A 259 -3.74 0.84 -2.94
N HIS A 260 -2.55 1.07 -2.38
CA HIS A 260 -2.37 1.73 -1.09
C HIS A 260 -3.02 3.11 -1.05
N PHE A 261 -2.78 3.93 -2.07
CA PHE A 261 -3.40 5.25 -2.18
C PHE A 261 -4.93 5.16 -2.15
N LEU A 262 -5.54 4.25 -2.91
CA LEU A 262 -6.99 4.08 -2.90
C LEU A 262 -7.56 3.43 -1.62
N GLN A 263 -6.74 2.71 -0.85
CA GLN A 263 -7.12 2.10 0.44
C GLN A 263 -7.03 3.07 1.63
N CYS A 264 -6.02 3.94 1.67
CA CYS A 264 -5.80 4.83 2.82
C CYS A 264 -5.06 6.15 2.51
N GLY A 265 -4.53 6.31 1.29
CA GLY A 265 -3.97 7.59 0.81
C GLY A 265 -5.00 8.56 0.22
N VAL A 266 -6.29 8.21 0.24
CA VAL A 266 -7.43 9.06 -0.15
C VAL A 266 -8.62 8.82 0.78
N TRP A 267 -9.44 9.85 1.03
CA TRP A 267 -10.64 9.77 1.85
C TRP A 267 -11.88 10.35 1.13
N PRO A 268 -13.07 9.73 1.25
CA PRO A 268 -13.28 8.36 1.74
C PRO A 268 -12.43 7.35 0.95
N PRO A 269 -12.12 6.16 1.49
CA PRO A 269 -11.31 5.19 0.74
C PRO A 269 -12.04 4.76 -0.52
N VAL A 270 -11.37 4.76 -1.67
CA VAL A 270 -11.94 4.28 -2.94
C VAL A 270 -12.02 2.74 -2.94
N LEU A 271 -11.05 2.07 -2.33
CA LEU A 271 -11.02 0.61 -2.15
C LEU A 271 -11.10 0.19 -0.67
N PRO A 272 -11.66 -0.98 -0.37
CA PRO A 272 -11.58 -1.61 0.94
C PRO A 272 -10.22 -2.30 1.14
N ASN A 273 -9.93 -2.76 2.36
CA ASN A 273 -8.83 -3.69 2.61
C ASN A 273 -9.33 -5.14 2.57
N LEU A 274 -9.17 -5.81 1.42
CA LEU A 274 -9.54 -7.23 1.25
C LEU A 274 -8.74 -8.17 2.17
N CYS A 275 -7.48 -7.87 2.51
CA CYS A 275 -6.69 -8.68 3.45
C CYS A 275 -7.26 -8.69 4.87
N LYS A 276 -8.04 -7.66 5.25
CA LYS A 276 -8.78 -7.61 6.52
C LYS A 276 -10.22 -8.12 6.40
N LEU A 277 -10.88 -7.94 5.26
CA LEU A 277 -12.25 -8.45 5.03
C LEU A 277 -12.29 -9.97 4.83
N ASP A 278 -11.28 -10.55 4.20
CA ASP A 278 -11.16 -12.00 3.97
C ASP A 278 -9.71 -12.47 4.20
N PRO A 279 -9.30 -12.63 5.48
CA PRO A 279 -7.96 -13.08 5.83
C PRO A 279 -7.67 -14.53 5.41
N PHE A 280 -8.70 -15.36 5.20
CA PHE A 280 -8.55 -16.74 4.74
C PHE A 280 -8.22 -16.82 3.25
N ARG A 281 -8.68 -15.86 2.44
CA ARG A 281 -8.29 -15.78 1.03
C ARG A 281 -7.04 -14.94 0.80
N PHE A 282 -6.78 -13.94 1.63
CA PHE A 282 -5.78 -12.90 1.36
C PHE A 282 -4.81 -12.55 2.52
N GLY A 283 -4.83 -13.26 3.64
CA GLY A 283 -4.05 -12.94 4.85
C GLY A 283 -2.55 -13.28 4.80
N GLY A 284 -2.08 -13.94 3.74
CA GLY A 284 -0.67 -14.29 3.50
C GLY A 284 -0.46 -15.78 3.22
N VAL A 285 0.71 -16.19 2.71
CA VAL A 285 0.92 -17.55 2.15
C VAL A 285 0.45 -18.69 3.07
N LYS A 286 0.66 -18.56 4.39
CA LYS A 286 0.25 -19.53 5.41
C LYS A 286 -1.27 -19.61 5.63
N TYR A 287 -1.99 -18.53 5.31
CA TYR A 287 -3.40 -18.33 5.60
C TYR A 287 -4.28 -18.35 4.34
N CYS A 288 -3.71 -18.15 3.15
CA CYS A 288 -4.42 -18.22 1.87
C CYS A 288 -4.96 -19.63 1.59
N ILE A 289 -6.11 -19.68 0.91
CA ILE A 289 -6.69 -20.88 0.30
C ILE A 289 -5.69 -21.64 -0.58
N GLY A 290 -5.80 -22.96 -0.63
CA GLY A 290 -4.93 -23.80 -1.44
C GLY A 290 -5.06 -23.54 -2.95
N LEU A 291 -4.03 -23.86 -3.73
CA LEU A 291 -4.01 -23.66 -5.20
C LEU A 291 -5.18 -24.34 -5.94
N SER A 292 -5.69 -25.44 -5.38
CA SER A 292 -6.87 -26.18 -5.83
C SER A 292 -8.18 -25.38 -5.70
N GLU A 293 -8.27 -24.48 -4.71
CA GLU A 293 -9.40 -23.61 -4.42
C GLU A 293 -9.21 -22.19 -5.00
N LEU A 294 -7.97 -21.81 -5.31
CA LEU A 294 -7.65 -20.51 -5.88
C LEU A 294 -8.26 -20.34 -7.29
N ARG A 295 -9.36 -19.61 -7.37
CA ARG A 295 -10.10 -19.27 -8.60
C ARG A 295 -9.95 -17.78 -8.94
N LEU A 296 -9.79 -17.48 -10.23
CA LEU A 296 -10.11 -16.16 -10.76
C LEU A 296 -11.66 -16.04 -10.86
N PHE A 297 -12.18 -14.81 -10.84
CA PHE A 297 -13.62 -14.49 -11.00
C PHE A 297 -14.62 -15.05 -9.96
N ASP A 298 -14.18 -15.69 -8.87
CA ASP A 298 -15.04 -16.14 -7.75
C ASP A 298 -15.80 -14.97 -7.05
N THR A 299 -16.71 -15.20 -6.13
CA THR A 299 -17.42 -14.12 -5.41
C THR A 299 -16.46 -13.16 -4.67
N VAL A 300 -16.67 -11.85 -4.84
CA VAL A 300 -15.99 -10.82 -4.04
C VAL A 300 -16.59 -10.80 -2.62
N PRO A 301 -15.79 -10.64 -1.55
CA PRO A 301 -16.33 -10.50 -0.19
C PRO A 301 -17.37 -9.38 -0.09
N GLN A 302 -18.43 -9.58 0.70
CA GLN A 302 -19.44 -8.54 0.88
C GLN A 302 -18.81 -7.31 1.55
N LEU A 303 -19.12 -6.13 0.99
CA LEU A 303 -18.62 -4.85 1.50
C LEU A 303 -19.56 -4.32 2.58
N PRO A 304 -19.05 -3.65 3.63
CA PRO A 304 -19.89 -3.01 4.64
C PRO A 304 -20.87 -2.01 4.02
N SER A 305 -22.14 -2.07 4.41
CA SER A 305 -23.23 -1.25 3.86
C SER A 305 -23.19 0.22 4.31
N ASP A 306 -22.53 0.49 5.43
CA ASP A 306 -22.29 1.81 6.02
C ASP A 306 -21.03 2.51 5.46
N ARG A 307 -20.30 1.84 4.54
CA ARG A 307 -19.08 2.36 3.95
C ARG A 307 -19.33 3.65 3.18
N LYS A 308 -18.71 4.75 3.65
CA LYS A 308 -18.65 6.01 2.91
C LYS A 308 -17.99 5.80 1.55
N LEU A 309 -18.71 6.13 0.48
CA LEU A 309 -18.22 6.07 -0.89
C LEU A 309 -17.42 7.33 -1.22
N ASN A 310 -16.36 7.17 -2.00
CA ASN A 310 -15.61 8.27 -2.58
C ASN A 310 -16.19 8.63 -3.95
N ASP A 311 -16.46 9.91 -4.18
CA ASP A 311 -17.08 10.46 -5.39
C ASP A 311 -16.08 11.09 -6.39
N LYS A 312 -14.79 11.20 -6.02
CA LYS A 312 -13.76 11.83 -6.86
C LYS A 312 -13.59 11.12 -8.21
N THR A 313 -13.47 11.92 -9.25
CA THR A 313 -13.18 11.47 -10.61
C THR A 313 -11.80 10.81 -10.73
N ILE A 314 -11.56 10.09 -11.82
CA ILE A 314 -10.23 9.49 -12.12
C ILE A 314 -9.14 10.57 -12.15
N SER A 315 -9.44 11.74 -12.74
CA SER A 315 -8.51 12.88 -12.79
C SER A 315 -8.18 13.43 -11.41
N GLU A 316 -9.18 13.64 -10.54
CA GLU A 316 -8.95 14.11 -9.17
C GLU A 316 -8.17 13.11 -8.32
N LEU A 317 -8.47 11.81 -8.46
CA LEU A 317 -7.71 10.76 -7.80
C LEU A 317 -6.26 10.70 -8.30
N LEU A 318 -6.02 10.92 -9.60
CA LEU A 318 -4.68 10.96 -10.18
C LEU A 318 -3.87 12.17 -9.66
N MET A 319 -4.49 13.35 -9.58
CA MET A 319 -3.86 14.54 -8.99
C MET A 319 -3.52 14.34 -7.51
N ALA A 320 -4.46 13.80 -6.73
CA ALA A 320 -4.26 13.51 -5.31
C ALA A 320 -3.22 12.39 -5.10
N PHE A 321 -3.12 11.40 -5.99
CA PHE A 321 -2.08 10.37 -5.98
C PHE A 321 -0.68 10.96 -6.13
N PHE A 322 -0.50 11.93 -7.05
CA PHE A 322 0.78 12.61 -7.22
C PHE A 322 1.13 13.50 -6.04
N ASP A 323 0.20 14.31 -5.50
CA ASP A 323 0.45 15.14 -4.31
C ASP A 323 0.78 14.28 -3.07
N TYR A 324 0.05 13.18 -2.87
CA TYR A 324 0.26 12.24 -1.78
C TYR A 324 1.70 11.69 -1.78
N TYR A 325 2.17 11.18 -2.93
CA TYR A 325 3.52 10.61 -3.03
C TYR A 325 4.63 11.65 -3.20
N ALA A 326 4.35 12.86 -3.67
CA ALA A 326 5.28 13.98 -3.64
C ALA A 326 5.59 14.47 -2.21
N ARG A 327 4.67 14.23 -1.26
CA ARG A 327 4.80 14.57 0.17
C ARG A 327 5.22 13.39 1.06
N PHE A 328 5.25 12.17 0.53
CA PHE A 328 5.52 10.97 1.32
C PHE A 328 7.00 10.91 1.74
N ASP A 329 7.25 10.85 3.05
CA ASP A 329 8.58 10.74 3.62
C ASP A 329 9.04 9.26 3.60
N PHE A 330 9.60 8.85 2.47
CA PHE A 330 10.07 7.49 2.23
C PHE A 330 11.26 7.09 3.11
N ASP A 331 11.95 8.03 3.77
CA ASP A 331 13.02 7.72 4.72
C ASP A 331 12.43 7.22 6.03
N LYS A 332 11.47 7.97 6.60
CA LYS A 332 10.84 7.64 7.90
C LYS A 332 9.77 6.56 7.84
N TYR A 333 9.12 6.39 6.68
CA TYR A 333 7.93 5.56 6.57
C TYR A 333 8.04 4.47 5.49
N GLU A 334 7.25 3.42 5.68
CA GLU A 334 7.03 2.36 4.72
C GLU A 334 5.53 2.11 4.48
N ILE A 335 5.23 1.50 3.34
CA ILE A 335 3.87 1.20 2.89
C ILE A 335 3.52 -0.25 3.24
N SER A 336 2.38 -0.49 3.92
CA SER A 336 1.82 -1.84 4.08
C SER A 336 0.50 -1.99 3.32
N ILE A 337 0.50 -2.88 2.32
CA ILE A 337 -0.69 -3.22 1.53
C ILE A 337 -1.65 -4.11 2.33
N ARG A 338 -1.12 -5.09 3.08
CA ARG A 338 -1.93 -5.99 3.91
C ARG A 338 -2.69 -5.21 4.98
N ASP A 339 -2.04 -4.23 5.58
CA ASP A 339 -2.61 -3.49 6.71
C ASP A 339 -3.39 -2.25 6.26
N ALA A 340 -3.25 -1.84 5.00
CA ALA A 340 -3.74 -0.59 4.42
C ALA A 340 -3.31 0.63 5.25
N CYS A 341 -2.02 0.75 5.53
CA CYS A 341 -1.49 1.84 6.33
C CYS A 341 -0.01 2.18 6.02
N ILE A 342 0.38 3.35 6.52
CA ILE A 342 1.75 3.79 6.64
C ILE A 342 2.32 3.26 7.97
N ILE A 343 3.53 2.68 7.95
CA ILE A 343 4.24 2.22 9.15
C ILE A 343 5.52 3.06 9.32
N GLN A 344 5.84 3.47 10.54
CA GLN A 344 7.10 4.16 10.85
C GLN A 344 8.25 3.15 10.95
N LYS A 345 9.37 3.40 10.28
CA LYS A 345 10.55 2.54 10.39
C LYS A 345 11.20 2.69 11.77
N ILE A 346 11.29 1.60 12.53
CA ILE A 346 11.90 1.57 13.86
C ILE A 346 13.34 1.06 13.75
N ALA A 347 14.33 1.87 14.13
CA ALA A 347 15.75 1.57 13.93
C ALA A 347 16.23 0.19 14.43
N LYS A 348 15.58 -0.40 15.46
CA LYS A 348 15.92 -1.75 15.96
C LYS A 348 15.50 -2.91 15.04
N GLU A 349 14.52 -2.74 14.15
CA GLU A 349 14.11 -3.78 13.20
C GLU A 349 14.91 -3.76 11.89
N TYR A 350 15.69 -2.69 11.69
CA TYR A 350 16.49 -2.43 10.51
C TYR A 350 17.97 -2.50 10.89
N ASN A 351 18.49 -3.73 11.05
CA ASN A 351 19.94 -3.96 11.15
C ASN A 351 20.66 -3.22 10.01
N ASN A 352 21.87 -2.73 10.29
CA ASN A 352 22.69 -1.85 9.44
C ASN A 352 23.02 -2.38 8.02
N ASP A 353 22.63 -3.62 7.68
CA ASP A 353 22.92 -4.27 6.39
C ASP A 353 21.83 -4.07 5.33
N ARG A 354 20.67 -3.48 5.67
CA ARG A 354 19.61 -3.20 4.67
C ARG A 354 19.97 -1.98 3.83
N THR A 355 20.02 -2.18 2.51
CA THR A 355 20.37 -1.13 1.52
C THR A 355 19.15 -0.54 0.84
N GLU A 356 17.96 -1.12 1.04
CA GLU A 356 16.71 -0.65 0.43
C GLU A 356 16.27 0.71 1.00
N LYS A 357 16.23 1.74 0.14
CA LYS A 357 15.80 3.10 0.50
C LYS A 357 14.28 3.22 0.55
N MET A 358 13.59 2.61 -0.43
CA MET A 358 12.13 2.59 -0.53
C MET A 358 11.56 1.26 -0.04
N MET A 359 10.52 1.32 0.79
CA MET A 359 9.92 0.16 1.46
C MET A 359 8.42 0.06 1.17
N ILE A 360 8.04 -1.00 0.45
CA ILE A 360 6.64 -1.37 0.17
C ILE A 360 6.47 -2.85 0.51
N ARG A 361 5.80 -3.16 1.62
CA ARG A 361 5.54 -4.55 2.03
C ARG A 361 4.40 -5.14 1.21
N GLY A 362 4.71 -6.21 0.47
CA GLY A 362 3.73 -6.98 -0.30
C GLY A 362 2.64 -7.58 0.61
N PRO A 363 1.41 -7.78 0.09
CA PRO A 363 0.29 -8.21 0.92
C PRO A 363 0.40 -9.66 1.40
N VAL A 364 1.00 -10.55 0.60
CA VAL A 364 0.96 -11.99 0.85
C VAL A 364 2.20 -12.52 1.60
N ASP A 365 3.40 -12.06 1.23
CA ASP A 365 4.69 -12.53 1.78
C ASP A 365 5.39 -11.47 2.66
N SER A 366 4.85 -10.25 2.76
CA SER A 366 5.44 -9.10 3.45
C SER A 366 6.82 -8.66 2.93
N VAL A 367 7.27 -9.19 1.78
CA VAL A 367 8.57 -8.86 1.19
C VAL A 367 8.54 -7.43 0.66
N ASN A 368 9.66 -6.71 0.75
CA ASN A 368 9.79 -5.41 0.11
C ASN A 368 9.75 -5.58 -1.43
N VAL A 369 8.69 -5.08 -2.07
CA VAL A 369 8.53 -5.14 -3.53
C VAL A 369 9.35 -4.06 -4.25
N ALA A 370 9.78 -3.02 -3.54
CA ALA A 370 10.62 -1.92 -4.03
C ALA A 370 12.13 -2.17 -3.80
N ARG A 371 12.53 -3.43 -3.55
CA ARG A 371 13.91 -3.88 -3.24
C ARG A 371 15.01 -3.53 -4.26
N THR A 372 14.65 -2.98 -5.41
CA THR A 372 15.56 -2.47 -6.44
C THR A 372 16.05 -1.05 -6.13
N VAL A 373 15.25 -0.27 -5.38
CA VAL A 373 15.57 1.12 -5.00
C VAL A 373 16.52 1.12 -3.80
N LYS A 374 17.83 1.09 -4.10
CA LYS A 374 18.91 0.94 -3.10
C LYS A 374 19.82 2.15 -2.92
N THR A 375 19.73 3.14 -3.80
CA THR A 375 20.58 4.34 -3.75
C THR A 375 19.73 5.57 -3.49
N ASP A 376 20.32 6.58 -2.86
CA ASP A 376 19.66 7.88 -2.66
C ASP A 376 19.28 8.51 -4.00
N ALA A 377 20.18 8.45 -5.00
CA ALA A 377 19.90 8.91 -6.36
C ALA A 377 18.67 8.20 -7.01
N SER A 378 18.51 6.89 -6.80
CA SER A 378 17.33 6.15 -7.28
C SER A 378 16.05 6.62 -6.57
N LEU A 379 16.10 6.90 -5.27
CA LEU A 379 14.96 7.41 -4.52
C LEU A 379 14.63 8.86 -4.91
N GLU A 380 15.63 9.73 -5.03
CA GLU A 380 15.50 11.12 -5.46
C GLU A 380 14.86 11.21 -6.86
N LEU A 381 15.30 10.39 -7.81
CA LEU A 381 14.71 10.29 -9.15
C LEU A 381 13.19 10.02 -9.09
N ILE A 382 12.78 9.05 -8.26
CA ILE A 382 11.38 8.67 -8.06
C ILE A 382 10.60 9.81 -7.39
N VAL A 383 11.11 10.34 -6.28
CA VAL A 383 10.47 11.40 -5.50
C VAL A 383 10.30 12.67 -6.33
N ASP A 384 11.30 13.04 -7.12
CA ASP A 384 11.23 14.23 -7.98
C ASP A 384 10.33 14.01 -9.20
N ALA A 385 10.17 12.78 -9.70
CA ALA A 385 9.13 12.48 -10.69
C ALA A 385 7.73 12.75 -10.10
N PHE A 386 7.44 12.29 -8.88
CA PHE A 386 6.18 12.60 -8.19
C PHE A 386 6.00 14.11 -7.96
N LYS A 387 7.03 14.82 -7.47
CA LYS A 387 6.97 16.29 -7.29
C LYS A 387 6.71 17.03 -8.60
N ARG A 388 7.36 16.64 -9.71
CA ARG A 388 7.12 17.23 -11.05
C ARG A 388 5.67 16.98 -11.50
N ALA A 389 5.17 15.75 -11.37
CA ALA A 389 3.80 15.41 -11.75
C ALA A 389 2.75 16.18 -10.93
N ALA A 390 2.95 16.29 -9.62
CA ALA A 390 2.12 17.11 -8.74
C ALA A 390 2.19 18.61 -9.12
N HIS A 391 3.39 19.12 -9.42
CA HIS A 391 3.60 20.53 -9.77
C HIS A 391 2.89 20.94 -11.07
N ILE A 392 2.93 20.08 -12.11
CA ILE A 392 2.27 20.34 -13.39
C ILE A 392 0.74 20.46 -13.22
N TYR A 393 0.16 19.72 -12.27
CA TYR A 393 -1.29 19.77 -11.98
C TYR A 393 -1.70 20.86 -10.98
N LEU A 394 -0.90 21.12 -9.94
CA LEU A 394 -1.31 21.90 -8.76
C LEU A 394 -0.57 23.24 -8.60
N GLY A 395 0.42 23.53 -9.45
CA GLY A 395 1.33 24.65 -9.26
C GLY A 395 2.36 24.37 -8.15
N PRO A 396 3.07 25.39 -7.62
CA PRO A 396 4.13 25.19 -6.63
C PRO A 396 3.56 24.59 -5.32
N VAL A 397 3.90 23.32 -5.07
CA VAL A 397 3.44 22.54 -3.91
C VAL A 397 3.86 23.24 -2.60
N PRO A 398 2.92 23.68 -1.74
CA PRO A 398 3.27 24.33 -0.49
C PRO A 398 4.06 23.38 0.43
N LYS A 399 5.21 23.83 0.93
CA LYS A 399 6.06 23.09 1.90
C LYS A 399 5.41 22.85 3.26
N ALA A 400 4.24 23.43 3.53
CA ALA A 400 3.46 23.09 4.71
C ALA A 400 2.81 21.70 4.52
N PRO A 401 2.87 20.80 5.52
CA PRO A 401 2.08 19.58 5.48
C PRO A 401 0.60 19.98 5.51
N LEU A 402 -0.12 19.63 4.46
CA LEU A 402 -1.57 19.81 4.41
C LEU A 402 -2.16 18.85 5.44
N PHE A 403 -2.75 19.38 6.51
CA PHE A 403 -3.67 18.61 7.36
C PHE A 403 -4.95 18.39 6.54
N ASN A 404 -4.88 17.47 5.58
CA ASN A 404 -5.93 17.28 4.60
C ASN A 404 -7.07 16.44 5.17
N GLU A 405 -8.19 16.40 4.44
CA GLU A 405 -9.41 15.68 4.82
C GLU A 405 -9.19 14.19 5.13
N ILE A 406 -8.10 13.60 4.60
CA ILE A 406 -7.71 12.20 4.77
C ILE A 406 -7.06 11.99 6.14
N VAL A 407 -6.12 12.85 6.51
CA VAL A 407 -5.50 12.86 7.85
C VAL A 407 -6.58 13.13 8.89
N HIS A 408 -7.43 14.12 8.64
CA HIS A 408 -8.57 14.46 9.50
C HIS A 408 -9.53 13.28 9.70
N ALA A 409 -9.99 12.64 8.62
CA ALA A 409 -10.96 11.56 8.73
C ALA A 409 -10.36 10.25 9.28
N ARG A 410 -9.09 9.95 9.00
CA ARG A 410 -8.42 8.82 9.63
C ARG A 410 -8.20 9.05 11.12
N LEU A 411 -7.93 10.30 11.53
CA LEU A 411 -7.94 10.67 12.94
C LEU A 411 -9.31 10.45 13.56
N ILE A 412 -10.42 10.90 12.94
CA ILE A 412 -11.79 10.62 13.42
C ILE A 412 -12.01 9.12 13.66
N GLU A 413 -11.61 8.25 12.72
CA GLU A 413 -11.76 6.80 12.87
C GLU A 413 -10.91 6.25 14.04
N CYS A 414 -9.64 6.64 14.12
CA CYS A 414 -8.75 6.26 15.22
C CYS A 414 -9.22 6.79 16.59
N CYS A 415 -9.80 7.99 16.64
CA CYS A 415 -10.37 8.58 17.86
C CYS A 415 -11.59 7.79 18.33
N ASN A 416 -12.50 7.43 17.42
CA ASN A 416 -13.65 6.59 17.75
C ASN A 416 -13.25 5.18 18.18
N TYR A 417 -12.30 4.54 17.49
CA TYR A 417 -11.75 3.24 17.89
C TYR A 417 -11.11 3.30 19.29
N PHE A 418 -10.25 4.30 19.54
CA PHE A 418 -9.62 4.49 20.84
C PHE A 418 -10.65 4.74 21.94
N LYS A 419 -11.68 5.56 21.69
CA LYS A 419 -12.79 5.83 22.62
C LYS A 419 -13.52 4.54 23.02
N VAL A 420 -13.84 3.68 22.05
CA VAL A 420 -14.48 2.37 22.29
C VAL A 420 -13.55 1.44 23.07
N CYS A 421 -12.29 1.26 22.63
CA CYS A 421 -11.35 0.33 23.28
C CYS A 421 -10.90 0.76 24.68
N SER A 422 -10.90 2.06 24.98
CA SER A 422 -10.59 2.60 26.32
C SER A 422 -11.79 2.67 27.26
N GLY A 423 -13.01 2.47 26.74
CA GLY A 423 -14.24 2.69 27.50
C GLY A 423 -14.50 4.17 27.85
N ALA A 424 -13.82 5.11 27.20
CA ALA A 424 -13.98 6.54 27.49
C ALA A 424 -15.36 7.05 27.02
N PRO A 425 -16.12 7.78 27.86
CA PRO A 425 -17.42 8.32 27.45
C PRO A 425 -17.28 9.40 26.37
N GLY A 426 -16.24 10.23 26.50
CA GLY A 426 -15.88 11.26 25.54
C GLY A 426 -14.38 11.54 25.48
N LEU A 427 -13.97 12.27 24.46
CA LEU A 427 -12.58 12.52 24.09
C LEU A 427 -12.49 13.89 23.40
N SER A 428 -11.55 14.74 23.81
CA SER A 428 -11.24 16.02 23.15
C SER A 428 -9.79 15.97 22.67
N ILE A 429 -9.56 16.30 21.40
CA ILE A 429 -8.25 16.17 20.74
C ILE A 429 -7.92 17.45 19.97
N GLY A 430 -6.64 17.81 20.00
CA GLY A 430 -6.06 18.83 19.11
C GLY A 430 -4.78 18.32 18.46
N VAL A 431 -4.58 18.64 17.19
CA VAL A 431 -3.34 18.39 16.46
C VAL A 431 -2.64 19.70 16.15
N SER A 432 -1.35 19.75 16.45
CA SER A 432 -0.47 20.89 16.20
C SER A 432 0.70 20.47 15.34
N VAL A 433 1.04 21.29 14.34
CA VAL A 433 2.20 21.08 13.47
C VAL A 433 3.02 22.35 13.45
N ASN A 434 4.33 22.23 13.72
CA ASN A 434 5.26 23.36 13.86
C ASN A 434 4.75 24.45 14.83
N GLY A 435 4.16 24.00 15.95
CA GLY A 435 3.61 24.88 17.00
C GLY A 435 2.25 25.52 16.68
N ARG A 436 1.70 25.32 15.48
CA ARG A 436 0.37 25.84 15.10
C ARG A 436 -0.67 24.73 15.16
N ARG A 437 -1.77 24.97 15.89
CA ARG A 437 -2.94 24.07 15.88
C ARG A 437 -3.53 24.03 14.47
N VAL A 438 -3.51 22.86 13.85
CA VAL A 438 -4.06 22.62 12.50
C VAL A 438 -5.47 22.02 12.53
N TRP A 439 -5.84 21.39 13.65
CA TRP A 439 -7.17 20.83 13.88
C TRP A 439 -7.43 20.63 15.38
N ALA A 440 -8.70 20.61 15.76
CA ALA A 440 -9.17 20.06 17.03
C ALA A 440 -10.65 19.68 16.90
N ASP A 441 -11.09 18.68 17.67
CA ASP A 441 -12.48 18.19 17.68
C ASP A 441 -12.79 17.42 18.98
N GLY A 442 -14.06 17.08 19.19
CA GLY A 442 -14.51 16.22 20.28
C GLY A 442 -15.38 15.05 19.82
N PHE A 443 -15.34 13.96 20.59
CA PHE A 443 -16.04 12.71 20.30
C PHE A 443 -16.77 12.22 21.55
N GLY A 444 -18.00 11.72 21.39
CA GLY A 444 -18.79 11.20 22.52
C GLY A 444 -19.30 12.29 23.46
N LEU A 445 -19.40 11.97 24.74
CA LEU A 445 -20.05 12.80 25.75
C LEU A 445 -19.05 13.36 26.77
N ALA A 446 -19.12 14.67 27.03
CA ALA A 446 -18.45 15.34 28.13
C ALA A 446 -19.13 15.02 29.48
N ASP A 447 -20.46 14.89 29.46
CA ASP A 447 -21.28 14.46 30.59
C ASP A 447 -22.23 13.35 30.12
N VAL A 448 -22.18 12.19 30.77
CA VAL A 448 -22.99 11.01 30.43
C VAL A 448 -24.41 11.13 30.99
N GLU A 449 -24.57 11.72 32.18
CA GLU A 449 -25.87 11.84 32.86
C GLU A 449 -26.73 12.92 32.19
N GLN A 450 -26.11 14.01 31.74
CA GLN A 450 -26.76 15.12 31.06
C GLN A 450 -26.71 15.02 29.52
N ALA A 451 -26.13 13.94 28.98
CA ALA A 451 -25.92 13.71 27.54
C ALA A 451 -25.23 14.90 26.82
N VAL A 452 -24.33 15.62 27.49
CA VAL A 452 -23.63 16.79 26.92
C VAL A 452 -22.56 16.31 25.94
N PRO A 453 -22.57 16.73 24.67
CA PRO A 453 -21.55 16.33 23.70
C PRO A 453 -20.17 16.90 24.05
N CYS A 454 -19.12 16.12 23.78
CA CYS A 454 -17.75 16.56 23.90
C CYS A 454 -17.30 17.30 22.63
N SER A 455 -16.59 18.43 22.78
CA SER A 455 -16.03 19.26 21.71
C SER A 455 -14.53 19.54 21.91
N ALA A 456 -13.90 20.25 20.97
CA ALA A 456 -12.52 20.74 21.08
C ALA A 456 -12.30 21.70 22.28
N GLU A 457 -13.37 22.37 22.72
CA GLU A 457 -13.39 23.37 23.81
C GLU A 457 -13.75 22.76 25.17
N THR A 458 -14.08 21.47 25.22
CA THR A 458 -14.48 20.79 26.47
C THR A 458 -13.34 20.79 27.49
N VAL A 459 -13.56 21.44 28.63
CA VAL A 459 -12.56 21.59 29.68
C VAL A 459 -12.36 20.28 30.44
N MET A 460 -11.32 19.54 30.05
CA MET A 460 -10.91 18.30 30.72
C MET A 460 -9.98 18.58 31.92
N ARG A 461 -10.00 17.70 32.93
CA ARG A 461 -9.06 17.79 34.05
C ARG A 461 -7.65 17.37 33.61
N ILE A 462 -6.71 18.31 33.66
CA ILE A 462 -5.28 18.14 33.30
C ILE A 462 -4.56 16.98 34.04
N ALA A 463 -5.07 16.55 35.20
CA ALA A 463 -4.60 15.38 35.94
C ALA A 463 -3.07 15.35 36.14
N SER A 464 -2.40 14.23 35.82
CA SER A 464 -0.95 14.08 35.97
C SER A 464 -0.12 14.80 34.91
N ILE A 465 -0.72 15.39 33.86
CA ILE A 465 0.01 16.12 32.82
C ILE A 465 0.73 17.35 33.43
N SER A 466 0.17 17.96 34.48
CA SER A 466 0.84 19.06 35.19
C SER A 466 2.24 18.69 35.72
N LYS A 467 2.50 17.41 36.04
CA LYS A 467 3.79 16.97 36.60
C LYS A 467 4.95 17.18 35.63
N THR A 468 4.75 16.94 34.32
CA THR A 468 5.82 17.13 33.32
C THR A 468 6.12 18.62 33.11
N ILE A 469 5.10 19.48 33.17
CA ILE A 469 5.26 20.94 33.13
C ILE A 469 6.03 21.42 34.37
N THR A 470 5.63 21.00 35.58
CA THR A 470 6.34 21.33 36.82
C THR A 470 7.79 20.84 36.79
N ALA A 471 8.06 19.64 36.30
CA ALA A 471 9.41 19.11 36.17
C ALA A 471 10.26 19.89 35.16
N ALA A 472 9.70 20.32 34.04
CA ALA A 472 10.40 21.15 33.05
C ALA A 472 10.74 22.55 33.59
N ILE A 473 9.82 23.16 34.35
CA ILE A 473 10.07 24.44 35.04
C ILE A 473 11.17 24.25 36.10
N ALA A 474 11.10 23.19 36.91
CA ALA A 474 12.14 22.88 37.90
C ALA A 474 13.51 22.68 37.25
N ALA A 475 13.59 21.96 36.12
CA ALA A 475 14.85 21.76 35.39
C ALA A 475 15.45 23.10 34.89
N ARG A 476 14.62 24.04 34.44
CA ARG A 476 15.09 25.40 34.09
C ARG A 476 15.57 26.19 35.30
N LEU A 477 14.87 26.13 36.43
CA LEU A 477 15.31 26.81 37.65
C LEU A 477 16.62 26.22 38.21
N VAL A 478 16.86 24.92 38.02
CA VAL A 478 18.15 24.27 38.33
C VAL A 478 19.25 24.76 37.39
N GLN A 479 18.98 24.84 36.08
CA GLN A 479 19.93 25.38 35.11
C GLN A 479 20.30 26.85 35.40
N ASP A 480 19.34 27.66 35.84
CA ASP A 480 19.52 29.05 36.24
C ASP A 480 20.20 29.23 37.63
N GLY A 481 20.52 28.14 38.34
CA GLY A 481 21.06 28.17 39.71
C GLY A 481 20.07 28.65 40.79
N LYS A 482 18.78 28.78 40.44
CA LYS A 482 17.71 29.28 41.32
C LYS A 482 17.05 28.18 42.16
N LEU A 483 17.12 26.93 41.71
CA LEU A 483 16.61 25.76 42.41
C LEU A 483 17.72 24.72 42.59
N ASP A 484 17.80 24.19 43.79
CA ASP A 484 18.74 23.15 44.19
C ASP A 484 17.91 21.90 44.52
N LEU A 485 18.20 20.80 43.83
CA LEU A 485 17.42 19.56 43.96
C LEU A 485 17.67 18.86 45.29
N ASP A 486 18.87 19.00 45.85
CA ASP A 486 19.31 18.28 47.04
C ASP A 486 19.20 19.15 48.31
N ALA A 487 18.91 20.44 48.14
CA ALA A 487 18.44 21.29 49.23
C ALA A 487 17.12 20.79 49.84
N ASN A 488 17.03 20.93 51.16
CA ASN A 488 15.82 20.83 51.95
C ASN A 488 14.75 21.83 51.46
N VAL A 489 13.49 21.39 51.32
CA VAL A 489 12.37 22.19 50.82
C VAL A 489 12.13 23.47 51.64
N GLN A 490 12.41 23.47 52.94
CA GLN A 490 12.30 24.65 53.79
C GLN A 490 13.23 25.81 53.36
N LYS A 491 14.26 25.57 52.53
CA LYS A 491 15.06 26.62 51.86
C LYS A 491 14.21 27.52 50.95
N TYR A 492 13.17 26.95 50.34
CA TYR A 492 12.29 27.61 49.36
C TYR A 492 10.88 27.87 49.90
N LEU A 493 10.44 27.07 50.88
CA LEU A 493 9.15 27.19 51.55
C LEU A 493 9.36 27.17 53.08
N PRO A 494 9.78 28.29 53.70
CA PRO A 494 10.12 28.32 55.13
C PRO A 494 9.00 27.85 56.05
N ASP A 495 7.74 28.14 55.69
CA ASP A 495 6.54 27.74 56.42
C ASP A 495 6.15 26.27 56.21
N TYR A 496 6.88 25.52 55.38
CA TYR A 496 6.59 24.10 55.18
C TYR A 496 6.84 23.33 56.49
N PRO A 497 5.85 22.59 57.02
CA PRO A 497 5.97 21.96 58.33
C PRO A 497 7.09 20.92 58.34
N LYS A 498 7.99 21.02 59.33
CA LYS A 498 9.00 19.99 59.62
C LYS A 498 8.31 18.62 59.77
N LYS A 499 9.00 17.59 59.28
CA LYS A 499 8.52 16.21 59.32
C LYS A 499 9.40 15.40 60.25
N GLU A 500 8.79 14.36 60.83
CA GLU A 500 9.47 13.45 61.74
C GLU A 500 9.15 12.01 61.35
N PHE A 501 10.12 11.12 61.55
CA PHE A 501 9.98 9.68 61.46
C PHE A 501 10.58 9.07 62.73
N GLU A 502 9.83 8.20 63.41
CA GLU A 502 10.23 7.60 64.70
C GLU A 502 10.70 8.64 65.75
N GLY A 503 10.06 9.81 65.79
CA GLY A 503 10.40 10.92 66.70
C GLY A 503 11.70 11.65 66.38
N LYS A 504 12.30 11.40 65.21
CA LYS A 504 13.48 12.12 64.71
C LYS A 504 13.10 13.06 63.56
N PRO A 505 13.61 14.30 63.50
CA PRO A 505 13.38 15.18 62.38
C PRO A 505 13.94 14.58 61.09
N VAL A 506 13.18 14.69 60.00
CA VAL A 506 13.57 14.27 58.65
C VAL A 506 13.44 15.43 57.68
N ASP A 507 14.52 15.64 56.93
CA ASP A 507 14.59 16.63 55.87
C ASP A 507 14.01 16.06 54.57
N ILE A 508 13.24 16.89 53.86
CA ILE A 508 12.65 16.53 52.58
C ILE A 508 13.28 17.39 51.49
N THR A 509 13.96 16.76 50.54
CA THR A 509 14.63 17.49 49.44
C THR A 509 13.66 17.80 48.31
N VAL A 510 13.97 18.83 47.52
CA VAL A 510 13.20 19.18 46.30
C VAL A 510 13.14 17.99 45.33
N ARG A 511 14.22 17.20 45.22
CA ARG A 511 14.27 15.94 44.44
C ARG A 511 13.23 14.93 44.89
N GLN A 512 13.08 14.72 46.20
CA GLN A 512 12.10 13.79 46.76
C GLN A 512 10.64 14.24 46.52
N LEU A 513 10.40 15.54 46.38
CA LEU A 513 9.09 16.07 45.97
C LEU A 513 8.80 15.78 44.50
N LEU A 514 9.74 16.09 43.61
CA LEU A 514 9.61 15.86 42.16
C LEU A 514 9.52 14.37 41.80
N CYS A 515 10.20 13.50 42.54
CA CYS A 515 10.20 12.05 42.33
C CYS A 515 9.14 11.30 43.15
N HIS A 516 8.29 11.99 43.92
CA HIS A 516 7.28 11.38 44.81
C HIS A 516 7.82 10.40 45.88
N THR A 517 9.09 10.53 46.29
CA THR A 517 9.74 9.67 47.29
C THR A 517 9.79 10.27 48.71
N SER A 518 9.18 11.45 48.91
CA SER A 518 9.20 12.22 50.17
C SER A 518 8.29 11.72 51.30
N GLY A 519 7.43 10.72 51.05
CA GLY A 519 6.45 10.23 52.05
C GLY A 519 5.32 11.23 52.40
N ILE A 520 5.13 12.30 51.62
CA ILE A 520 4.12 13.35 51.87
C ILE A 520 2.71 12.96 51.43
N ARG A 521 1.71 13.42 52.21
CA ARG A 521 0.31 12.98 52.13
C ARG A 521 -0.53 13.63 50.98
N HIS A 522 -0.87 12.87 49.92
CA HIS A 522 -1.86 13.12 48.82
C HIS A 522 -3.34 13.41 49.23
N TYR A 523 -4.14 14.07 48.40
CA TYR A 523 -5.33 14.85 48.83
C TYR A 523 -6.68 14.13 49.14
N ARG A 524 -6.80 12.81 49.35
CA ARG A 524 -8.12 12.11 49.43
C ARG A 524 -8.25 10.99 50.50
N LYS A 525 -9.23 11.15 51.43
CA LYS A 525 -9.63 10.13 52.43
C LYS A 525 -10.04 8.78 51.78
N VAL A 526 -9.82 7.70 52.53
CA VAL A 526 -9.77 6.31 52.07
C VAL A 526 -11.08 5.55 52.24
N SER A 527 -11.43 4.74 51.24
CA SER A 527 -12.03 3.41 51.44
C SER A 527 -11.43 2.44 50.41
N MET A 528 -10.71 1.41 50.88
CA MET A 528 -10.05 0.28 50.19
C MET A 528 -10.13 0.26 48.64
N PHE A 529 -9.02 0.30 47.87
CA PHE A 529 -7.66 -0.20 48.14
C PHE A 529 -6.56 0.87 47.94
N GLY A 530 -5.49 0.79 48.73
CA GLY A 530 -4.14 0.99 48.17
C GLY A 530 -3.55 2.39 48.01
N CYS A 531 -4.10 3.47 48.59
CA CYS A 531 -3.31 4.69 48.88
C CYS A 531 -3.99 5.54 49.95
N PHE A 532 -3.28 5.77 51.06
CA PHE A 532 -3.68 6.80 52.02
C PHE A 532 -3.53 8.18 51.41
N TYR A 533 -4.17 9.17 52.05
CA TYR A 533 -3.62 10.46 52.49
C TYR A 533 -4.76 11.52 52.61
N CYS A 534 -4.59 12.71 53.23
CA CYS A 534 -5.73 13.58 53.60
C CYS A 534 -5.47 15.09 53.41
N SER A 535 -6.51 15.84 53.02
CA SER A 535 -6.49 17.28 52.71
C SER A 535 -6.95 18.17 53.88
N TYR A 536 -6.43 19.41 53.91
CA TYR A 536 -6.85 20.51 54.79
C TYR A 536 -7.59 21.56 53.96
N ARG A 537 -8.70 22.11 54.47
CA ARG A 537 -9.38 23.30 53.94
C ARG A 537 -9.27 24.42 54.97
N PRO A 538 -8.75 25.60 54.63
CA PRO A 538 -8.99 26.81 55.40
C PRO A 538 -10.42 27.31 55.18
N ASN A 539 -11.03 27.89 56.21
CA ASN A 539 -12.27 28.64 56.07
C ASN A 539 -12.02 29.97 55.33
N ASN A 540 -12.99 30.42 54.52
CA ASN A 540 -13.69 31.69 54.76
C ASN A 540 -14.83 31.88 53.75
N GLN A 541 -16.02 32.18 54.32
CA GLN A 541 -17.25 32.76 53.73
C GLN A 541 -17.78 32.12 52.44
#